data_AF-A0A8J3EMI9-F1
#
_entry.id   AF-A0A8J3EMI9-F1
#
_cell.length_a   1.000
_cell.length_b   1.000
_cell.length_c   1.000
_cell.angle_alpha   90.00
_cell.angle_beta   90.00
_cell.angle_gamma   90.00
#
_symmetry.space_group_name_H-M   'P 1'
#
loop_
_entity.id
_entity.type
_entity.pdbx_description
1 polymer ?
#
loop_
_entity_poly.entity_id
_entity_poly.type
_entity_poly.pdbx_seq_one_letter_code
_entity_poly.pdbx_strand_id
1 'polypeptide(L)'
;MKIRIMYDNKPTYLEVPDEDFTLMIDADYEDRLSCAEDKETVTRRSPQEIMDERFNKPDYNNWHKFDRNRGMPKKPFRKDDQAVDETDHMDYFSDNTHEETREKKEEYEYCCEIIRTILKPKHSEPFIAVYLDGMSMTDYAKSVGVSKSAISHRLDTAKKNFKKVFPESSTFPSCHG
;
A
#
# COMPACT_ATOMS: atom_id res chain seq x y z
N MET A 1 19.31 -4.01 -33.60
CA MET A 1 20.41 -3.49 -32.77
C MET A 1 20.18 -3.75 -31.28
N LYS A 2 21.24 -3.82 -30.46
CA LYS A 2 21.13 -3.84 -28.98
C LYS A 2 21.23 -2.41 -28.45
N ILE A 3 20.23 -1.98 -27.69
CA ILE A 3 20.23 -0.66 -27.04
C ILE A 3 20.31 -0.79 -25.53
N ARG A 4 21.12 0.06 -24.91
CA ARG A 4 21.27 0.12 -23.45
C ARG A 4 20.31 1.14 -22.88
N ILE A 5 19.49 0.70 -21.93
CA ILE A 5 18.57 1.54 -21.17
C ILE A 5 18.88 1.44 -19.67
N MET A 6 18.58 2.49 -18.92
CA MET A 6 18.61 2.45 -17.46
C MET A 6 17.21 2.13 -16.94
N TYR A 7 17.05 0.98 -16.30
CA TYR A 7 15.79 0.54 -15.70
C TYR A 7 16.06 0.04 -14.29
N ASP A 8 15.31 0.50 -13.28
CA ASP A 8 15.53 0.20 -11.86
C ASP A 8 16.99 0.42 -11.40
N ASN A 9 17.61 1.52 -11.86
CA ASN A 9 19.03 1.85 -11.60
C ASN A 9 20.02 0.76 -12.06
N LYS A 10 19.63 -0.07 -13.05
CA LYS A 10 20.48 -1.10 -13.65
C LYS A 10 20.54 -0.92 -15.17
N PRO A 11 21.72 -1.11 -15.78
CA PRO A 11 21.83 -1.11 -17.23
C PRO A 11 21.20 -2.39 -17.78
N THR A 12 20.12 -2.23 -18.54
CA THR A 12 19.38 -3.30 -19.22
C THR A 12 19.59 -3.15 -20.73
N TYR A 13 19.68 -4.28 -21.43
CA TYR A 13 19.86 -4.31 -22.88
C TYR A 13 18.62 -4.88 -23.55
N LEU A 14 18.10 -4.15 -24.52
CA LEU A 14 16.96 -4.58 -25.33
C LEU A 14 17.42 -4.84 -26.77
N GLU A 15 16.91 -5.92 -27.36
CA GLU A 15 17.04 -6.19 -28.78
C GLU A 15 15.87 -5.53 -29.51
N VAL A 16 16.16 -4.50 -30.28
CA VAL A 16 15.16 -3.70 -31.00
C VAL A 16 15.55 -3.70 -32.48
N PRO A 17 14.61 -3.99 -33.41
CA PRO A 17 14.84 -3.86 -34.85
C PRO A 17 15.31 -2.45 -35.22
N ASP A 18 16.15 -2.34 -36.25
CA ASP A 18 16.72 -1.05 -36.65
C ASP A 18 15.65 -0.11 -37.25
N GLU A 19 14.58 -0.68 -37.81
CA GLU A 19 13.42 0.05 -38.33
C GLU A 19 12.72 0.87 -37.25
N ASP A 20 12.65 0.36 -36.02
CA ASP A 20 11.96 1.00 -34.91
C ASP A 20 12.70 2.25 -34.39
N PHE A 21 14.00 2.37 -34.65
CA PHE A 21 14.78 3.55 -34.28
C PHE A 21 14.61 4.73 -35.24
N THR A 22 14.08 4.51 -36.44
CA THR A 22 13.89 5.58 -37.43
C THR A 22 13.00 6.70 -36.89
N LEU A 23 11.85 6.34 -36.32
CA LEU A 23 10.91 7.25 -35.66
C LEU A 23 11.56 8.03 -34.53
N MET A 24 12.40 7.36 -33.74
CA MET A 24 13.11 7.98 -32.62
C MET A 24 14.14 9.01 -33.08
N ILE A 25 14.91 8.70 -34.14
CA ILE A 25 15.92 9.60 -34.70
C ILE A 25 15.26 10.81 -35.34
N ASP A 26 14.19 10.61 -36.12
CA ASP A 26 13.51 11.70 -36.82
C ASP A 26 12.81 12.64 -35.83
N ALA A 27 12.13 12.11 -34.81
CA ALA A 27 11.53 12.92 -33.75
C ALA A 27 12.59 13.73 -32.98
N ASP A 28 13.73 13.13 -32.64
CA ASP A 28 14.82 13.86 -31.97
C ASP A 28 15.41 14.98 -32.84
N TYR A 29 15.56 14.72 -34.14
CA TYR A 29 16.06 15.68 -35.11
C TYR A 29 15.10 16.86 -35.27
N GLU A 30 13.81 16.60 -35.45
CA GLU A 30 12.78 17.64 -35.57
C GLU A 30 12.67 18.49 -34.31
N ASP A 31 12.65 17.88 -33.13
CA ASP A 31 12.66 18.58 -31.84
C ASP A 31 13.87 19.52 -31.72
N ARG A 32 15.08 19.03 -32.03
CA ARG A 32 16.30 19.85 -31.94
C ARG A 32 16.33 20.95 -32.99
N LEU A 33 15.80 20.70 -34.18
CA LEU A 33 15.67 21.70 -35.25
C LEU A 33 14.68 22.80 -34.85
N SER A 34 13.64 22.46 -34.08
CA SER A 34 12.66 23.43 -33.57
C SER A 34 13.22 24.32 -32.45
N CYS A 35 14.13 23.78 -31.64
CA CYS A 35 14.72 24.47 -30.48
C CYS A 35 16.03 25.22 -30.79
N ALA A 36 16.70 24.93 -31.91
CA ALA A 36 17.99 25.53 -32.25
C ALA A 36 17.84 26.88 -32.98
N GLU A 37 18.65 27.87 -32.58
CA GLU A 37 18.81 29.14 -33.30
C GLU A 37 19.56 28.93 -34.63
N ASP A 38 20.64 28.14 -34.61
CA ASP A 38 21.46 27.79 -35.78
C ASP A 38 21.15 26.39 -36.32
N LYS A 39 20.24 26.33 -37.30
CA LYS A 39 19.72 25.09 -37.89
C LYS A 39 20.77 24.22 -38.58
N GLU A 40 21.87 24.81 -39.06
CA GLU A 40 22.95 24.08 -39.77
C GLU A 40 23.80 23.21 -38.85
N THR A 41 23.77 23.47 -37.53
CA THR A 41 24.54 22.69 -36.53
C THR A 41 23.83 21.41 -36.09
N VAL A 42 22.55 21.26 -36.41
CA VAL A 42 21.74 20.12 -35.98
C VAL A 42 21.95 18.95 -36.94
N THR A 43 22.61 17.90 -36.45
CA THR A 43 22.78 16.64 -37.16
C THR A 43 21.98 15.52 -36.50
N ARG A 44 21.60 14.51 -37.29
CA ARG A 44 20.99 13.28 -36.77
C ARG A 44 21.96 12.54 -35.86
N ARG A 45 21.48 12.12 -34.70
CA ARG A 45 22.25 11.39 -33.69
C ARG A 45 22.03 9.89 -33.81
N SER A 46 22.93 9.11 -33.22
CA SER A 46 22.74 7.67 -33.09
C SER A 46 21.63 7.35 -32.07
N PRO A 47 20.92 6.21 -32.21
CA PRO A 47 19.89 5.81 -31.26
C PRO A 47 20.37 5.76 -29.81
N GLN A 48 21.60 5.30 -29.59
CA GLN A 48 22.17 5.18 -28.24
C GLN A 48 22.44 6.55 -27.61
N GLU A 49 22.92 7.53 -28.38
CA GLU A 49 23.14 8.90 -27.89
C GLU A 49 21.82 9.56 -27.48
N ILE A 50 20.77 9.37 -28.27
CA ILE A 50 19.44 9.91 -27.95
C ILE A 50 18.90 9.26 -26.68
N MET A 51 19.00 7.92 -26.55
CA MET A 51 18.60 7.23 -25.33
C MET A 51 19.38 7.70 -24.11
N ASP A 52 20.69 7.87 -24.26
CA ASP A 52 21.55 8.27 -23.16
C ASP A 52 21.24 9.68 -22.66
N GLU A 53 21.02 10.63 -23.56
CA GLU A 53 20.77 12.03 -23.20
C GLU A 53 19.34 12.33 -22.77
N ARG A 54 18.34 11.79 -23.47
CA ARG A 54 16.93 12.10 -23.17
C ARG A 54 16.37 11.28 -22.01
N PHE A 55 16.88 10.07 -21.80
CA PHE A 55 16.28 9.14 -20.84
C PHE A 55 17.30 8.69 -19.78
N ASN A 56 18.36 7.99 -20.16
CA ASN A 56 19.23 7.32 -19.19
C ASN A 56 19.90 8.29 -18.19
N LYS A 57 20.41 9.44 -18.65
CA LYS A 57 21.02 10.45 -17.77
C LYS A 57 19.98 11.11 -16.85
N PRO A 58 18.85 11.66 -17.36
CA PRO A 58 17.77 12.16 -16.50
C PRO A 58 17.26 11.14 -15.49
N ASP A 59 17.01 9.89 -15.91
CA ASP A 59 16.49 8.84 -15.05
C ASP A 59 17.47 8.50 -13.93
N TYR A 60 18.75 8.34 -14.26
CA TYR A 60 19.82 8.13 -13.27
C TYR A 60 19.89 9.29 -12.27
N ASN A 61 19.92 10.53 -12.76
CA ASN A 61 20.04 11.72 -11.91
C ASN A 61 18.82 11.92 -11.02
N ASN A 62 17.62 11.73 -11.57
CA ASN A 62 16.37 11.84 -10.83
C ASN A 62 16.29 10.77 -9.74
N TRP A 63 16.58 9.51 -10.08
CA TRP A 63 16.61 8.44 -9.10
C TRP A 63 17.56 8.77 -7.95
N HIS A 64 18.80 9.19 -8.23
CA HIS A 64 19.77 9.54 -7.18
C HIS A 64 19.33 10.78 -6.37
N LYS A 65 18.68 11.77 -6.99
CA LYS A 65 18.17 12.95 -6.30
C LYS A 65 17.04 12.60 -5.32
N PHE A 66 16.11 11.74 -5.73
CA PHE A 66 15.00 11.29 -4.87
C PHE A 66 15.46 10.28 -3.82
N ASP A 67 16.36 9.37 -4.17
CA ASP A 67 16.84 8.31 -3.30
C ASP A 67 17.85 8.79 -2.25
N ARG A 68 18.54 9.92 -2.48
CA ARG A 68 19.50 10.50 -1.51
C ARG A 68 18.88 10.81 -0.14
N ASN A 69 17.57 11.06 -0.11
CA ASN A 69 16.83 11.35 1.12
C ASN A 69 15.95 10.18 1.57
N ARG A 70 16.03 9.02 0.89
CA ARG A 70 15.36 7.79 1.32
C ARG A 70 16.26 7.04 2.31
N GLY A 71 15.66 6.62 3.42
CA GLY A 71 16.34 5.90 4.50
C GLY A 71 16.95 6.82 5.57
N MET A 72 17.56 6.19 6.58
CA MET A 72 18.19 6.93 7.68
C MET A 72 19.35 7.78 7.14
N PRO A 73 19.39 9.09 7.41
CA PRO A 73 20.53 9.92 7.03
C PRO A 73 21.79 9.37 7.68
N LYS A 74 22.82 9.06 6.89
CA LYS A 74 24.08 8.46 7.39
C LYS A 74 24.79 9.33 8.41
N LYS A 75 24.50 10.64 8.42
CA LYS A 75 25.03 11.60 9.39
C LYS A 75 23.94 12.64 9.68
N PRO A 76 23.61 12.91 10.95
CA PRO A 76 22.79 14.06 11.29
C PRO A 76 23.50 15.35 10.83
N PHE A 77 22.72 16.34 10.42
CA PHE A 77 23.26 17.64 10.02
C PHE A 77 23.82 18.34 11.27
N ARG A 78 25.13 18.28 11.48
CA ARG A 78 25.79 18.81 12.67
C ARG A 78 26.82 19.89 12.31
N LYS A 79 26.85 20.97 13.09
CA LYS A 79 28.08 21.74 13.31
C LYS A 79 28.90 21.01 14.38
N ASP A 80 30.23 21.04 14.29
CA ASP A 80 31.14 20.27 15.16
C ASP A 80 30.96 20.55 16.66
N ASP A 81 30.25 21.63 17.00
CA ASP A 81 30.16 22.21 18.34
C ASP A 81 28.91 21.76 19.14
N GLN A 82 28.04 20.90 18.60
CA GLN A 82 26.80 20.47 19.26
C GLN A 82 26.88 19.06 19.86
N ALA A 83 26.48 18.89 21.12
CA ALA A 83 26.39 17.60 21.85
C ALA A 83 25.47 16.61 21.13
N VAL A 84 25.80 15.29 21.14
CA VAL A 84 25.16 14.19 20.39
C VAL A 84 23.63 14.36 20.26
N ASP A 85 23.15 14.17 19.04
CA ASP A 85 21.76 14.44 18.68
C ASP A 85 21.02 13.15 19.01
N GLU A 86 20.35 13.16 20.16
CA GLU A 86 19.51 12.07 20.63
C GLU A 86 18.13 12.10 19.96
N THR A 87 17.97 12.83 18.83
CA THR A 87 16.71 12.87 18.09
C THR A 87 16.25 11.45 17.76
N ASP A 88 15.15 11.07 18.39
CA ASP A 88 14.50 9.79 18.19
C ASP A 88 13.99 9.71 16.75
N HIS A 89 14.51 8.76 15.98
CA HIS A 89 14.14 8.60 14.58
C HIS A 89 12.75 7.95 14.40
N MET A 90 11.98 7.77 15.47
CA MET A 90 10.61 7.26 15.43
C MET A 90 9.67 8.18 14.62
N ASP A 91 9.92 9.49 14.58
CA ASP A 91 9.15 10.47 13.80
C ASP A 91 9.27 10.29 12.27
N TYR A 92 10.22 9.48 11.78
CA TYR A 92 10.35 9.17 10.35
C TYR A 92 9.41 8.05 9.88
N PHE A 93 8.79 7.31 10.80
CA PHE A 93 7.79 6.31 10.44
C PHE A 93 6.42 6.98 10.26
N SER A 94 5.68 6.52 9.25
CA SER A 94 4.30 6.98 9.05
C SER A 94 3.46 6.56 10.27
N ASP A 95 2.79 7.52 10.89
CA ASP A 95 1.79 7.25 11.91
C ASP A 95 0.52 6.71 11.23
N ASN A 96 0.44 5.38 11.15
CA ASN A 96 -0.70 4.69 10.56
C ASN A 96 -1.82 4.41 11.59
N THR A 97 -1.74 4.95 12.81
CA THR A 97 -2.72 4.66 13.87
C THR A 97 -4.16 4.98 13.44
N HIS A 98 -4.35 6.07 12.69
CA HIS A 98 -5.65 6.43 12.14
C HIS A 98 -6.18 5.44 11.11
N GLU A 99 -5.33 4.96 10.22
CA GLU A 99 -5.71 4.00 9.18
C GLU A 99 -6.02 2.63 9.81
N GLU A 100 -5.17 2.15 10.71
CA GLU A 100 -5.44 0.93 11.47
C GLU A 100 -6.74 1.01 12.28
N THR A 101 -7.05 2.18 12.85
CA THR A 101 -8.29 2.38 13.61
C THR A 101 -9.51 2.31 12.71
N ARG A 102 -9.41 2.82 11.49
CA ARG A 102 -10.47 2.73 10.48
C ARG A 102 -10.67 1.30 10.00
N GLU A 103 -9.60 0.61 9.65
CA GLU A 103 -9.64 -0.79 9.21
C GLU A 103 -10.28 -1.68 10.29
N LYS A 104 -9.83 -1.57 11.55
CA LYS A 104 -10.40 -2.32 12.68
C LYS A 104 -11.90 -2.04 12.87
N LYS A 105 -12.32 -0.78 12.65
CA LYS A 105 -13.73 -0.39 12.75
C LYS A 105 -14.56 -0.97 11.60
N GLU A 106 -14.06 -0.87 10.38
CA GLU A 106 -14.71 -1.40 9.18
C GLU A 106 -14.85 -2.94 9.26
N GLU A 107 -13.80 -3.63 9.70
CA GLU A 107 -13.80 -5.07 10.00
C GLU A 107 -14.87 -5.45 11.04
N TYR A 108 -14.93 -4.71 12.14
CA TYR A 108 -15.88 -4.94 13.21
C TYR A 108 -17.33 -4.72 12.75
N GLU A 109 -17.60 -3.62 12.04
CA GLU A 109 -18.94 -3.30 11.51
C GLU A 109 -19.40 -4.36 10.52
N TYR A 110 -18.52 -4.78 9.61
CA TYR A 110 -18.78 -5.84 8.65
C TYR A 110 -19.15 -7.17 9.32
N CYS A 111 -18.37 -7.59 10.33
CA CYS A 111 -18.69 -8.79 11.10
C CYS A 111 -20.05 -8.69 11.80
N CYS A 112 -20.36 -7.53 12.39
CA CYS A 112 -21.65 -7.30 13.05
C CYS A 112 -22.82 -7.39 12.08
N GLU A 113 -22.68 -6.87 10.86
CA GLU A 113 -23.71 -6.95 9.81
C GLU A 113 -23.99 -8.39 9.40
N ILE A 114 -22.95 -9.19 9.15
CA ILE A 114 -23.10 -10.62 8.85
C ILE A 114 -23.81 -11.35 9.99
N ILE A 115 -23.43 -11.04 11.24
CA ILE A 115 -24.05 -11.69 12.39
C ILE A 115 -25.55 -11.33 12.51
N ARG A 116 -25.90 -10.06 12.28
CA ARG A 116 -27.28 -9.57 12.36
C ARG A 116 -28.16 -10.02 11.19
N THR A 117 -27.57 -10.26 10.02
CA THR A 117 -28.33 -10.80 8.87
C THR A 117 -28.69 -12.28 9.05
N ILE A 118 -27.81 -13.07 9.67
CA ILE A 118 -28.01 -14.50 9.87
C ILE A 118 -28.83 -14.82 11.13
N LEU A 119 -28.56 -14.11 12.23
CA LEU A 119 -29.20 -14.35 13.51
C LEU A 119 -30.28 -13.32 13.83
N LYS A 120 -31.33 -13.76 14.52
CA LYS A 120 -32.33 -12.84 15.09
C LYS A 120 -31.68 -11.95 16.17
N PRO A 121 -32.15 -10.71 16.38
CA PRO A 121 -31.61 -9.77 17.39
C PRO A 121 -31.41 -10.36 18.79
N LYS A 122 -32.32 -11.24 19.22
CA LYS A 122 -32.26 -11.94 20.52
C LYS A 122 -31.01 -12.82 20.70
N HIS A 123 -30.39 -13.24 19.59
CA HIS A 123 -29.22 -14.10 19.53
C HIS A 123 -27.98 -13.37 19.01
N SER A 124 -28.11 -12.41 18.10
CA SER A 124 -26.98 -11.64 17.55
C SER A 124 -26.34 -10.73 18.59
N GLU A 125 -27.13 -9.97 19.35
CA GLU A 125 -26.61 -9.01 20.34
C GLU A 125 -25.78 -9.65 21.46
N PRO A 126 -26.24 -10.75 22.14
CA PRO A 126 -25.37 -11.44 23.10
C PRO A 126 -24.15 -12.09 22.44
N PHE A 127 -24.23 -12.47 21.16
CA PHE A 127 -23.13 -13.11 20.45
C PHE A 127 -22.03 -12.10 20.13
N ILE A 128 -22.38 -10.91 19.63
CA ILE A 128 -21.47 -9.79 19.39
C ILE A 128 -20.81 -9.37 20.69
N ALA A 129 -21.60 -9.11 21.73
CA ALA A 129 -21.06 -8.62 23.00
C ALA A 129 -20.08 -9.60 23.66
N VAL A 130 -20.34 -10.90 23.58
CA VAL A 130 -19.46 -11.90 24.22
C VAL A 130 -18.26 -12.27 23.36
N TYR A 131 -18.43 -12.41 22.04
CA TYR A 131 -17.36 -12.90 21.16
C TYR A 131 -16.58 -11.82 20.42
N LEU A 132 -17.19 -10.69 20.09
CA LEU A 132 -16.52 -9.55 19.45
C LEU A 132 -16.07 -8.52 20.47
N ASP A 133 -16.94 -8.11 21.41
CA ASP A 133 -16.60 -7.08 22.40
C ASP A 133 -15.85 -7.62 23.63
N GLY A 134 -15.73 -8.96 23.76
CA GLY A 134 -15.03 -9.61 24.87
C GLY A 134 -15.73 -9.49 26.23
N MET A 135 -17.02 -9.13 26.27
CA MET A 135 -17.78 -9.00 27.51
C MET A 135 -18.04 -10.37 28.15
N SER A 136 -17.96 -10.45 29.48
CA SER A 136 -18.32 -11.68 30.18
C SER A 136 -19.83 -11.97 30.06
N MET A 137 -20.20 -13.26 29.95
CA MET A 137 -21.61 -13.66 29.90
C MET A 137 -22.41 -13.19 31.12
N THR A 138 -21.74 -13.07 32.28
CA THR A 138 -22.35 -12.58 33.52
C THR A 138 -22.63 -11.09 33.48
N ASP A 139 -21.75 -10.30 32.88
CA ASP A 139 -21.91 -8.84 32.83
C ASP A 139 -22.95 -8.46 31.77
N TYR A 140 -22.96 -9.15 30.63
CA TYR A 140 -24.03 -9.00 29.64
C TYR A 140 -25.41 -9.44 30.19
N ALA A 141 -25.45 -10.53 30.95
CA ALA A 141 -26.67 -10.97 31.63
C ALA A 141 -27.21 -9.89 32.58
N LYS A 142 -26.34 -9.24 33.36
CA LYS A 142 -26.72 -8.13 34.25
C LYS A 142 -27.21 -6.91 33.48
N SER A 143 -26.53 -6.51 32.39
CA SER A 143 -26.91 -5.32 31.61
C SER A 143 -28.29 -5.46 30.97
N VAL A 144 -28.67 -6.67 30.55
CA VAL A 144 -29.97 -6.97 29.94
C VAL A 144 -31.02 -7.40 30.97
N GLY A 145 -30.64 -7.61 32.24
CA GLY A 145 -31.55 -8.04 33.30
C GLY A 145 -32.03 -9.50 33.16
N VAL A 146 -31.21 -10.37 32.58
CA VAL A 146 -31.54 -11.77 32.28
C VAL A 146 -30.58 -12.71 33.01
N SER A 147 -31.02 -13.94 33.35
CA SER A 147 -30.13 -14.93 33.96
C SER A 147 -29.00 -15.39 33.04
N LYS A 148 -27.83 -15.73 33.61
CA LYS A 148 -26.67 -16.30 32.87
C LYS A 148 -27.05 -17.54 32.05
N SER A 149 -27.89 -18.42 32.59
CA SER A 149 -28.32 -19.64 31.91
C SER A 149 -29.11 -19.35 30.63
N ALA A 150 -29.99 -18.34 30.67
CA ALA A 150 -30.73 -17.90 29.49
C ALA A 150 -29.83 -17.29 28.40
N ILE A 151 -28.77 -16.56 28.77
CA ILE A 151 -27.76 -16.07 27.80
C ILE A 151 -26.97 -17.25 27.21
N SER A 152 -26.55 -18.22 28.03
CA SER A 152 -25.89 -19.44 27.55
C SER A 152 -26.73 -20.15 26.49
N HIS A 153 -28.02 -20.36 26.76
CA HIS A 153 -28.91 -21.03 25.81
C HIS A 153 -29.11 -20.23 24.51
N ARG A 154 -29.14 -18.90 24.59
CA ARG A 154 -29.19 -18.02 23.40
C ARG A 154 -27.93 -18.16 22.56
N LEU A 155 -26.74 -18.24 23.19
CA LEU A 155 -25.46 -18.42 22.51
C LEU A 155 -25.31 -19.82 21.91
N ASP A 156 -25.75 -20.88 22.58
CA ASP A 156 -25.71 -22.24 22.04
C ASP A 156 -26.59 -22.36 20.78
N THR A 157 -27.75 -21.70 20.80
CA THR A 157 -28.64 -21.61 19.65
C THR A 157 -28.01 -20.81 18.52
N ALA A 158 -27.38 -19.66 18.84
CA ALA A 158 -26.65 -18.83 17.90
C ALA A 158 -25.55 -19.64 17.19
N LYS A 159 -24.71 -20.35 17.95
CA LYS A 159 -23.64 -21.22 17.42
C LYS A 159 -24.18 -22.30 16.49
N LYS A 160 -25.27 -22.97 16.86
CA LYS A 160 -25.89 -24.02 16.01
C LYS A 160 -26.39 -23.44 14.69
N ASN A 161 -26.99 -22.26 14.70
CA ASN A 161 -27.46 -21.62 13.48
C ASN A 161 -26.29 -21.11 12.63
N PHE A 162 -25.26 -20.54 13.25
CA PHE A 162 -24.03 -20.16 12.57
C PHE A 162 -23.36 -21.32 11.87
N LYS A 163 -23.19 -22.45 12.55
CA LYS A 163 -22.55 -23.65 11.99
C LYS A 163 -23.31 -24.24 10.78
N LYS A 164 -24.62 -23.98 10.66
CA LYS A 164 -25.40 -24.39 9.49
C LYS A 164 -25.09 -23.54 8.26
N VAL A 165 -24.80 -22.26 8.46
CA VAL A 165 -24.49 -21.30 7.37
C VAL A 165 -23.00 -21.35 7.02
N PHE A 166 -22.15 -21.41 8.04
CA PHE A 166 -20.69 -21.50 7.91
C PHE A 166 -20.19 -22.77 8.61
N PRO A 167 -20.11 -23.91 7.90
CA PRO A 167 -19.65 -25.16 8.48
C PRO A 167 -18.15 -25.15 8.78
N GLU A 168 -17.38 -24.39 7.99
CA GLU A 168 -15.93 -24.21 8.14
C GLU A 168 -15.60 -22.73 8.36
N SER A 169 -14.49 -22.46 9.04
CA SER A 169 -14.02 -21.08 9.30
C SER A 169 -13.61 -20.35 8.03
N SER A 170 -13.18 -21.09 7.00
CA SER A 170 -12.82 -20.59 5.66
C SER A 170 -14.01 -20.04 4.87
N THR A 171 -15.24 -20.41 5.25
CA THR A 171 -16.46 -19.97 4.57
C THR A 171 -16.96 -18.62 5.07
N PHE A 172 -16.39 -18.10 6.16
CA PHE A 172 -16.75 -16.77 6.66
C PHE A 172 -16.20 -15.71 5.71
N PRO A 173 -17.04 -14.78 5.22
CA PRO A 173 -16.61 -13.82 4.23
C PRO A 173 -15.67 -12.79 4.87
N SER A 174 -14.66 -12.35 4.10
CA SER A 174 -13.70 -11.31 4.48
C SER A 174 -14.21 -9.95 4.03
N CYS A 175 -14.01 -8.91 4.85
CA CYS A 175 -14.25 -7.52 4.44
C CYS A 175 -13.29 -7.07 3.31
N HIS A 176 -12.17 -7.77 3.13
CA HIS A 176 -11.13 -7.43 2.14
C HIS A 176 -11.29 -8.17 0.79
N GLY A 177 -12.34 -8.99 0.63
CA GLY A 177 -12.61 -9.75 -0.61
C GLY A 177 -11.87 -11.09 -0.71
#